data_AF-A0A3R5UVY0-F1
#
_entry.id   AF-A0A3R5UVY0-F1
#
_cell.length_a   1.000
_cell.length_b   1.000
_cell.length_c   1.000
_cell.angle_alpha   90.00
_cell.angle_beta   90.00
_cell.angle_gamma   90.00
#
_symmetry.space_group_name_H-M   'P 1'
#
loop_
_entity.id
_entity.type
_entity.pdbx_description
1 polymer ?
#
loop_
_entity_poly.entity_id
_entity_poly.type
_entity_poly.pdbx_seq_one_letter_code
_entity_poly.pdbx_strand_id
1 'polypeptide(L)'
;MRKNRDKKMTYLQALGWLVGGWSAYKLYESVAKPKGKVEFGELNLVGVDDETFNPDEALRKFDEQKAMLKLQFDPSEPQGKEHERWIFIELCKLVKAGKMEKNHAAAIMANMMIECHFKLSTEHPDYKFSNKQGRYDLRGKEKEYFMWRYGGAKTSYKSGAHGRRNLGNITALDGYTFRGRGFCQLTGRELYERAKRIFKLDFVSNPELVLQKEYAFNIAVTFFMGWKGGFFANPKYVLPKVMPNGSADFSMSRFCLNPGETEKYGQVNRFGNAYLKIFNIVL
;
A
#
# COMPACT_ATOMS: atom_id res chain seq x y z
N MET A 1 26.31 48.29 15.73
CA MET A 1 25.73 47.07 16.33
C MET A 1 24.50 46.64 15.54
N ARG A 2 24.65 45.67 14.63
CA ARG A 2 23.52 45.02 13.92
C ARG A 2 23.29 43.69 14.63
N LYS A 3 22.17 43.54 15.35
CA LYS A 3 21.81 42.29 16.03
C LYS A 3 21.41 41.25 14.99
N ASN A 4 22.20 40.18 14.89
CA ASN A 4 21.82 38.94 14.21
C ASN A 4 20.51 38.42 14.84
N ARG A 5 19.44 38.35 14.04
CA ARG A 5 18.26 37.56 14.37
C ARG A 5 18.47 36.19 13.75
N ASP A 6 18.82 35.21 14.57
CA ASP A 6 18.77 33.80 14.23
C ASP A 6 17.35 33.44 13.79
N LYS A 7 17.16 33.28 12.49
CA LYS A 7 15.94 32.69 11.92
C LYS A 7 16.06 31.18 12.09
N LYS A 8 15.50 30.64 13.19
CA LYS A 8 15.20 29.21 13.27
C LYS A 8 14.17 28.88 12.19
N MET A 9 14.66 28.32 11.09
CA MET A 9 13.86 27.79 10.00
C MET A 9 13.10 26.56 10.52
N THR A 10 11.77 26.54 10.36
CA THR A 10 10.97 25.42 10.85
C THR A 10 11.24 24.18 9.98
N TYR A 11 11.07 22.98 10.54
CA TYR A 11 11.31 21.71 9.84
C TYR A 11 10.58 21.60 8.50
N LEU A 12 9.38 22.21 8.43
CA LEU A 12 8.56 22.31 7.22
C LEU A 12 9.12 23.27 6.17
N GLN A 13 9.80 24.35 6.58
CA GLN A 13 10.48 25.29 5.68
C GLN A 13 11.76 24.68 5.09
N ALA A 14 12.46 23.85 5.87
CA ALA A 14 13.63 23.11 5.40
C ALA A 14 13.26 22.03 4.36
N LEU A 15 12.15 21.31 4.58
CA LEU A 15 11.60 20.35 3.61
C LEU A 15 11.17 21.03 2.32
N GLY A 16 10.54 22.21 2.38
CA GLY A 16 10.11 22.96 1.20
C GLY A 16 11.24 23.37 0.25
N TRP A 17 12.49 23.45 0.73
CA TRP A 17 13.66 23.73 -0.10
C TRP A 17 14.25 22.48 -0.77
N LEU A 18 14.08 21.29 -0.18
CA LEU A 18 14.65 20.03 -0.68
C LEU A 18 13.84 19.40 -1.82
N VAL A 19 12.56 19.75 -2.00
CA VAL A 19 11.66 19.10 -2.99
C VAL A 19 11.31 19.98 -4.20
N GLY A 20 12.12 21.02 -4.49
CA GLY A 20 12.01 21.77 -5.75
C GLY A 20 11.07 22.97 -5.71
N GLY A 21 11.56 24.10 -5.17
CA GLY A 21 11.09 25.45 -5.46
C GLY A 21 9.76 25.90 -4.84
N TRP A 22 9.71 27.19 -4.44
CA TRP A 22 8.55 27.87 -3.83
C TRP A 22 7.24 27.71 -4.62
N SER A 23 7.32 27.54 -5.93
CA SER A 23 6.16 27.32 -6.81
C SER A 23 5.48 25.96 -6.60
N ALA A 24 6.23 24.90 -6.28
CA ALA A 24 5.66 23.58 -5.97
C ALA A 24 4.92 23.59 -4.62
N TYR A 25 5.43 24.34 -3.64
CA TYR A 25 4.75 24.55 -2.36
C TYR A 25 3.40 25.25 -2.50
N LYS A 26 3.33 26.32 -3.33
CA LYS A 26 2.06 26.99 -3.61
C LYS A 26 1.05 26.11 -4.36
N LEU A 27 1.53 25.22 -5.23
CA LEU A 27 0.68 24.26 -5.94
C LEU A 27 0.12 23.20 -4.98
N TYR A 28 0.92 22.73 -4.01
CA TYR A 28 0.45 21.83 -2.96
C TYR A 28 -0.59 22.51 -2.06
N GLU A 29 -0.36 23.76 -1.63
CA GLU A 29 -1.34 24.48 -0.80
C GLU A 29 -2.65 24.81 -1.53
N SER A 30 -2.62 25.02 -2.85
CA SER A 30 -3.82 25.39 -3.63
C SER A 30 -4.66 24.19 -4.05
N VAL A 31 -4.04 23.01 -4.21
CA VAL A 31 -4.73 21.79 -4.69
C VAL A 31 -5.10 20.85 -3.52
N ALA A 32 -4.39 20.90 -2.39
CA ALA A 32 -4.48 19.89 -1.34
C ALA A 32 -4.97 20.37 0.04
N LYS A 33 -5.49 21.60 0.19
CA LYS A 33 -6.15 21.97 1.46
C LYS A 33 -7.61 21.47 1.45
N PRO A 34 -7.96 20.43 2.23
CA PRO A 34 -9.37 20.12 2.47
C PRO A 34 -10.04 21.36 3.08
N LYS A 35 -11.19 21.75 2.53
CA LYS A 35 -12.03 22.80 3.09
C LYS A 35 -12.64 22.29 4.40
N GLY A 36 -11.91 22.47 5.50
CA GLY A 36 -12.33 22.11 6.85
C GLY A 36 -11.17 21.53 7.65
N LYS A 37 -11.14 21.79 8.96
CA LYS A 37 -10.31 21.01 9.89
C LYS A 37 -10.77 19.56 9.75
N VAL A 38 -10.00 18.73 9.06
CA VAL A 38 -10.17 17.27 9.11
C VAL A 38 -9.68 16.86 10.49
N GLU A 39 -10.60 16.68 11.43
CA GLU A 39 -10.29 15.98 12.66
C GLU A 39 -9.84 14.57 12.24
N PHE A 40 -8.59 14.25 12.58
CA PHE A 40 -8.00 12.92 12.39
C PHE A 40 -8.78 11.93 13.27
N GLY A 41 -9.91 11.42 12.76
CA GLY A 41 -10.68 10.38 13.41
C GLY A 41 -9.83 9.12 13.51
N GLU A 42 -9.27 8.87 14.69
CA GLU A 42 -8.61 7.65 15.17
C GLU A 42 -8.10 6.70 14.07
N LEU A 43 -7.10 7.17 13.31
CA LEU A 43 -6.39 6.37 12.33
C LEU A 43 -5.14 5.74 12.96
N ASN A 44 -5.26 5.31 14.22
CA ASN A 44 -4.14 4.76 14.98
C ASN A 44 -4.17 3.23 14.94
N LEU A 45 -3.78 2.66 13.81
CA LEU A 45 -3.11 1.36 13.85
C LEU A 45 -1.66 1.48 14.30
N VAL A 46 -1.14 2.70 14.48
CA VAL A 46 0.18 2.95 15.05
C VAL A 46 0.28 2.19 16.38
N GLY A 47 1.32 1.36 16.51
CA GLY A 47 1.60 0.67 17.77
C GLY A 47 1.79 1.72 18.88
N VAL A 48 1.50 1.33 20.11
CA VAL A 48 1.78 2.18 21.27
C VAL A 48 3.28 2.49 21.27
N ASP A 49 3.66 3.73 21.61
CA ASP A 49 5.07 4.07 21.81
C ASP A 49 5.62 3.17 22.92
N ASP A 50 6.33 2.12 22.49
CA ASP A 50 7.07 1.26 23.39
C ASP A 50 8.44 1.90 23.60
N GLU A 51 8.63 2.52 24.76
CA GLU A 51 9.88 3.20 25.14
C GLU A 51 11.10 2.26 25.10
N THR A 52 10.89 0.94 25.09
CA THR A 52 11.96 -0.06 24.95
C THR A 52 12.33 -0.37 23.51
N PHE A 53 11.52 0.03 22.53
CA PHE A 53 11.81 -0.19 21.12
C PHE A 53 12.69 0.93 20.57
N ASN A 54 13.91 0.58 20.13
CA ASN A 54 14.82 1.50 19.46
C ASN A 54 14.71 1.33 17.93
N PRO A 55 14.04 2.27 17.20
CA PRO A 55 13.85 2.15 15.76
C PRO A 55 15.16 2.23 14.98
N ASP A 56 16.14 2.99 15.45
CA ASP A 56 17.42 3.15 14.76
C ASP A 56 18.26 1.87 14.82
N GLU A 57 18.29 1.21 15.98
CA GLU A 57 18.95 -0.10 16.12
C GLU A 57 18.23 -1.18 15.29
N ALA A 58 16.89 -1.18 15.32
CA ALA A 58 16.08 -2.09 14.52
C ALA A 58 16.35 -1.92 13.01
N LEU A 59 16.43 -0.68 12.51
CA LEU A 59 16.77 -0.40 11.12
C LEU A 59 18.20 -0.81 10.77
N ARG A 60 19.17 -0.59 11.66
CA ARG A 60 20.55 -1.05 11.44
C ARG A 60 20.60 -2.56 11.25
N LYS A 61 19.99 -3.32 12.16
CA LYS A 61 19.88 -4.79 12.07
C LYS A 61 19.13 -5.24 10.82
N PHE A 62 18.05 -4.54 10.47
CA PHE A 62 17.28 -4.79 9.25
C PHE A 62 18.14 -4.64 7.99
N ASP A 63 18.83 -3.51 7.85
CA ASP A 63 19.69 -3.20 6.70
C ASP A 63 20.86 -4.20 6.60
N GLU A 64 21.49 -4.57 7.72
CA GLU A 64 22.54 -5.61 7.81
C GLU A 64 22.04 -6.98 7.33
N GLN A 65 20.91 -7.46 7.89
CA GLN A 65 20.37 -8.77 7.53
C GLN A 65 19.87 -8.81 6.09
N LYS A 66 19.27 -7.72 5.58
CA LYS A 66 18.88 -7.62 4.18
C LYS A 66 20.07 -7.75 3.24
N ALA A 67 21.20 -7.13 3.57
CA ALA A 67 22.43 -7.25 2.80
C ALA A 67 22.93 -8.70 2.79
N MET A 68 22.97 -9.36 3.94
CA MET A 68 23.38 -10.77 4.07
C MET A 68 22.47 -11.74 3.30
N LEU A 69 21.16 -11.48 3.32
CA LEU A 69 20.15 -12.30 2.64
C LEU A 69 20.01 -11.97 1.14
N LYS A 70 20.77 -10.99 0.64
CA LYS A 70 20.73 -10.53 -0.76
C LYS A 70 19.31 -10.15 -1.22
N LEU A 71 18.55 -9.51 -0.32
CA LEU A 71 17.18 -8.99 -0.57
C LEU A 71 17.20 -7.60 -1.23
N GLN A 72 18.18 -7.33 -2.09
CA GLN A 72 18.45 -5.97 -2.56
C GLN A 72 17.36 -5.44 -3.49
N PHE A 73 17.10 -4.13 -3.38
CA PHE A 73 16.21 -3.37 -4.25
C PHE A 73 16.87 -3.05 -5.59
N ASP A 74 16.06 -2.74 -6.60
CA ASP A 74 16.55 -1.99 -7.74
C ASP A 74 17.08 -0.64 -7.24
N PRO A 75 18.39 -0.36 -7.37
CA PRO A 75 18.99 0.88 -6.89
C PRO A 75 18.45 2.13 -7.60
N SER A 76 17.73 1.99 -8.72
CA SER A 76 17.08 3.10 -9.43
C SER A 76 15.75 3.57 -8.82
N GLU A 77 15.24 2.89 -7.80
CA GLU A 77 13.93 3.18 -7.16
C GLU A 77 14.09 3.54 -5.66
N PRO A 78 14.68 4.70 -5.30
CA PRO A 78 15.01 5.05 -3.92
C PRO A 78 13.79 5.19 -3.00
N GLN A 79 12.63 5.56 -3.56
CA GLN A 79 11.39 5.73 -2.79
C GLN A 79 10.89 4.41 -2.18
N GLY A 80 10.99 3.29 -2.91
CA GLY A 80 10.56 1.98 -2.40
C GLY A 80 11.39 1.56 -1.19
N LYS A 81 12.70 1.84 -1.20
CA LYS A 81 13.61 1.55 -0.09
C LYS A 81 13.24 2.32 1.19
N GLU A 82 12.89 3.59 1.06
CA GLU A 82 12.46 4.41 2.22
C GLU A 82 11.14 3.90 2.81
N HIS A 83 10.17 3.59 1.96
CA HIS A 83 8.90 3.02 2.42
C HIS A 83 9.06 1.66 3.07
N GLU A 84 9.91 0.78 2.52
CA GLU A 84 10.18 -0.53 3.13
C GLU A 84 10.70 -0.38 4.57
N ARG A 85 11.68 0.49 4.79
CA ARG A 85 12.26 0.73 6.12
C ARG A 85 11.20 1.28 7.08
N TRP A 86 10.39 2.22 6.63
CA TRP A 86 9.31 2.79 7.44
C TRP A 86 8.24 1.73 7.76
N ILE A 87 7.80 0.95 6.78
CA ILE A 87 6.84 -0.16 6.96
C ILE A 87 7.38 -1.20 7.94
N PHE A 88 8.65 -1.57 7.82
CA PHE A 88 9.28 -2.51 8.75
C PHE A 88 9.16 -2.03 10.20
N ILE A 89 9.45 -0.77 10.46
CA ILE A 89 9.33 -0.17 11.80
C ILE A 89 7.88 -0.16 12.29
N GLU A 90 6.93 0.22 11.45
CA GLU A 90 5.51 0.22 11.85
C GLU A 90 4.99 -1.20 12.13
N LEU A 91 5.44 -2.20 11.36
CA LEU A 91 5.14 -3.60 11.63
C LEU A 91 5.81 -4.10 12.92
N CYS A 92 7.05 -3.69 13.22
CA CYS A 92 7.70 -4.00 14.49
C CYS A 92 6.88 -3.49 15.67
N LYS A 93 6.38 -2.25 15.61
CA LYS A 93 5.51 -1.68 16.64
C LYS A 93 4.22 -2.48 16.82
N LEU A 94 3.61 -2.93 15.72
CA LEU A 94 2.40 -3.77 15.75
C LEU A 94 2.66 -5.15 16.38
N VAL A 95 3.79 -5.77 16.08
CA VAL A 95 4.19 -7.05 16.68
C VAL A 95 4.48 -6.89 18.17
N LYS A 96 5.24 -5.88 18.57
CA LYS A 96 5.55 -5.59 19.98
C LYS A 96 4.31 -5.28 20.81
N ALA A 97 3.34 -4.57 20.21
CA ALA A 97 2.05 -4.32 20.84
C ALA A 97 1.13 -5.56 20.90
N GLY A 98 1.58 -6.74 20.47
CA GLY A 98 0.79 -7.98 20.47
C GLY A 98 -0.39 -7.98 19.48
N LYS A 99 -0.45 -7.03 18.55
CA LYS A 99 -1.54 -6.92 17.58
C LYS A 99 -1.41 -7.94 16.44
N MET A 100 -0.20 -8.43 16.17
CA MET A 100 0.07 -9.48 15.18
C MET A 100 1.33 -10.28 15.50
N GLU A 101 1.45 -11.48 14.95
CA GLU A 101 2.66 -12.32 15.03
C GLU A 101 3.73 -11.88 14.01
N LYS A 102 4.99 -12.28 14.26
CA LYS A 102 6.14 -11.99 13.38
C LYS A 102 5.96 -12.54 11.96
N ASN A 103 5.37 -13.74 11.82
CA ASN A 103 5.08 -14.33 10.51
C ASN A 103 4.00 -13.54 9.75
N HIS A 104 3.02 -12.94 10.43
CA HIS A 104 2.05 -12.05 9.78
C HIS A 104 2.74 -10.80 9.21
N ALA A 105 3.59 -10.15 10.01
CA ALA A 105 4.37 -9.00 9.56
C ALA A 105 5.27 -9.34 8.36
N ALA A 106 5.97 -10.47 8.42
CA ALA A 106 6.79 -10.97 7.32
C ALA A 106 5.98 -11.25 6.05
N ALA A 107 4.77 -11.81 6.18
CA ALA A 107 3.87 -12.06 5.06
C ALA A 107 3.42 -10.75 4.39
N ILE A 108 3.09 -9.71 5.18
CA ILE A 108 2.72 -8.40 4.64
C ILE A 108 3.88 -7.83 3.81
N MET A 109 5.10 -7.81 4.35
CA MET A 109 6.28 -7.31 3.62
C MET A 109 6.57 -8.11 2.36
N ALA A 110 6.48 -9.45 2.41
CA ALA A 110 6.72 -10.31 1.26
C ALA A 110 5.74 -10.02 0.11
N ASN A 111 4.46 -9.80 0.43
CA ASN A 111 3.47 -9.46 -0.58
C ASN A 111 3.67 -8.05 -1.13
N MET A 112 3.95 -7.05 -0.28
CA MET A 112 4.23 -5.68 -0.74
C MET A 112 5.47 -5.62 -1.65
N MET A 113 6.50 -6.42 -1.34
CA MET A 113 7.68 -6.58 -2.20
C MET A 113 7.30 -7.06 -3.59
N ILE A 114 6.42 -8.06 -3.69
CA ILE A 114 6.00 -8.65 -4.97
C ILE A 114 5.01 -7.77 -5.72
N GLU A 115 4.05 -7.16 -5.04
CA GLU A 115 2.98 -6.39 -5.68
C GLU A 115 3.45 -5.03 -6.18
N CYS A 116 4.39 -4.41 -5.46
CA CYS A 116 4.75 -3.03 -5.77
C CYS A 116 6.19 -2.67 -5.46
N HIS A 117 7.03 -3.59 -4.96
CA HIS A 117 8.37 -3.25 -4.48
C HIS A 117 8.33 -2.06 -3.50
N PHE A 118 7.33 -2.03 -2.61
CA PHE A 118 7.02 -0.92 -1.69
C PHE A 118 6.92 0.47 -2.35
N LYS A 119 6.65 0.52 -3.66
CA LYS A 119 6.37 1.75 -4.38
C LYS A 119 4.91 2.13 -4.17
N LEU A 120 4.69 3.39 -3.79
CA LEU A 120 3.35 3.98 -3.85
C LEU A 120 3.08 4.38 -5.29
N SER A 121 2.48 3.45 -6.02
CA SER A 121 2.11 3.66 -7.40
C SER A 121 0.61 3.55 -7.59
N THR A 122 0.19 4.09 -8.72
CA THR A 122 -1.10 3.77 -9.31
C THR A 122 -0.87 2.74 -10.40
N GLU A 123 -1.83 1.85 -10.63
CA GLU A 123 -1.83 0.99 -11.81
C GLU A 123 -1.79 1.88 -13.05
N HIS A 124 -0.79 1.65 -13.89
CA HIS A 124 -0.70 2.23 -15.21
C HIS A 124 -0.94 1.13 -16.23
N PRO A 125 -1.60 1.44 -17.37
CA PRO A 125 -1.73 0.47 -18.44
C PRO A 125 -0.34 0.24 -19.02
N ASP A 126 0.27 -0.86 -18.64
CA ASP A 126 1.14 -1.53 -19.59
C ASP A 126 0.20 -2.10 -20.67
N TYR A 127 0.54 -1.96 -21.95
CA TYR A 127 0.06 -2.77 -23.08
C TYR A 127 -0.58 -2.09 -24.30
N LYS A 128 -0.04 -2.54 -25.44
CA LYS A 128 -0.77 -2.89 -26.65
C LYS A 128 -1.39 -4.28 -26.46
N PHE A 129 -2.67 -4.49 -26.76
CA PHE A 129 -3.30 -5.82 -26.66
C PHE A 129 -3.94 -6.22 -27.99
N SER A 130 -4.22 -7.51 -28.18
CA SER A 130 -4.92 -8.01 -29.38
C SER A 130 -6.08 -8.90 -28.97
N ASN A 131 -7.21 -8.80 -29.67
CA ASN A 131 -8.36 -9.68 -29.53
C ASN A 131 -8.86 -10.11 -30.93
N LYS A 132 -9.98 -10.83 -31.00
CA LYS A 132 -10.58 -11.28 -32.27
C LYS A 132 -11.03 -10.15 -33.21
N GLN A 133 -11.13 -8.93 -32.70
CA GLN A 133 -11.57 -7.71 -33.41
C GLN A 133 -10.39 -6.84 -33.86
N GLY A 134 -9.16 -7.14 -33.39
CA GLY A 134 -7.96 -6.47 -33.86
C GLY A 134 -6.91 -6.26 -32.78
N ARG A 135 -5.87 -5.51 -33.16
CA ARG A 135 -4.79 -5.05 -32.26
C ARG A 135 -5.12 -3.63 -31.81
N TYR A 136 -5.02 -3.38 -30.52
CA TYR A 136 -5.31 -2.10 -29.88
C TYR A 136 -4.04 -1.57 -29.22
N ASP A 137 -3.71 -0.32 -29.51
CA ASP A 137 -2.65 0.43 -28.85
C ASP A 137 -3.29 1.50 -27.96
N LEU A 138 -3.25 1.26 -26.65
CA LEU A 138 -3.82 2.17 -25.66
C LEU A 138 -2.74 2.97 -24.91
N ARG A 139 -1.51 3.05 -25.45
CA ARG A 139 -0.49 3.95 -24.91
C ARG A 139 -1.01 5.38 -24.92
N GLY A 140 -0.95 6.06 -23.77
CA GLY A 140 -1.50 7.41 -23.57
C GLY A 140 -3.04 7.49 -23.47
N LYS A 141 -3.74 6.35 -23.48
CA LYS A 141 -5.21 6.23 -23.38
C LYS A 141 -5.63 5.48 -22.12
N GLU A 142 -5.14 5.95 -20.98
CA GLU A 142 -5.31 5.27 -19.69
C GLU A 142 -6.78 5.17 -19.29
N LYS A 143 -7.53 6.24 -19.52
CA LYS A 143 -8.94 6.31 -19.17
C LYS A 143 -9.74 5.25 -19.93
N GLU A 144 -9.51 5.14 -21.22
CA GLU A 144 -10.13 4.15 -22.11
C GLU A 144 -9.76 2.73 -21.69
N TYR A 145 -8.49 2.49 -21.37
CA TYR A 145 -8.02 1.19 -20.87
C TYR A 145 -8.77 0.76 -19.62
N PHE A 146 -8.83 1.63 -18.61
CA PHE A 146 -9.43 1.26 -17.33
C PHE A 146 -10.95 1.20 -17.39
N MET A 147 -11.59 2.04 -18.21
CA MET A 147 -13.01 1.91 -18.52
C MET A 147 -13.31 0.56 -19.17
N TRP A 148 -12.45 0.12 -20.09
CA TRP A 148 -12.57 -1.17 -20.76
C TRP A 148 -12.30 -2.35 -19.81
N ARG A 149 -11.29 -2.25 -18.94
CA ARG A 149 -10.84 -3.33 -18.05
C ARG A 149 -11.77 -3.50 -16.85
N TYR A 150 -12.16 -2.40 -16.21
CA TYR A 150 -12.83 -2.40 -14.90
C TYR A 150 -14.19 -1.67 -14.89
N GLY A 151 -14.65 -1.06 -15.98
CA GLY A 151 -15.91 -0.29 -16.00
C GLY A 151 -17.19 -1.07 -15.65
N GLY A 152 -18.18 -0.37 -15.09
CA GLY A 152 -19.41 -0.92 -14.46
C GLY A 152 -20.61 -1.28 -15.36
N ALA A 153 -20.51 -1.28 -16.69
CA ALA A 153 -21.61 -1.64 -17.60
C ALA A 153 -21.14 -2.08 -18.99
N LYS A 154 -22.08 -2.53 -19.86
CA LYS A 154 -22.00 -3.20 -21.19
C LYS A 154 -20.83 -2.85 -22.16
N THR A 155 -20.04 -1.81 -21.91
CA THR A 155 -18.93 -1.34 -22.75
C THR A 155 -17.56 -1.98 -22.42
N SER A 156 -17.44 -2.75 -21.35
CA SER A 156 -16.20 -3.48 -21.04
C SER A 156 -16.20 -4.86 -21.71
N TYR A 157 -15.27 -5.05 -22.66
CA TYR A 157 -15.22 -6.20 -23.58
C TYR A 157 -14.86 -7.55 -22.92
N LYS A 158 -14.63 -7.57 -21.59
CA LYS A 158 -14.52 -8.82 -20.80
C LYS A 158 -15.28 -8.81 -19.46
N SER A 159 -15.86 -7.68 -19.02
CA SER A 159 -16.09 -7.49 -17.59
C SER A 159 -17.25 -6.57 -17.20
N GLY A 160 -18.28 -6.39 -18.03
CA GLY A 160 -19.50 -5.73 -17.55
C GLY A 160 -20.08 -6.47 -16.32
N ALA A 161 -19.87 -7.79 -16.28
CA ALA A 161 -20.09 -8.64 -15.11
C ALA A 161 -18.91 -8.64 -14.13
N HIS A 162 -17.64 -8.69 -14.55
CA HIS A 162 -16.50 -8.83 -13.62
C HIS A 162 -16.19 -7.53 -12.84
N GLY A 163 -16.18 -6.36 -13.49
CA GLY A 163 -16.00 -5.07 -12.82
C GLY A 163 -17.20 -4.69 -11.94
N ARG A 164 -18.41 -5.03 -12.36
CA ARG A 164 -19.61 -4.79 -11.53
C ARG A 164 -19.78 -5.80 -10.39
N ARG A 165 -19.56 -7.11 -10.63
CA ARG A 165 -19.75 -8.17 -9.62
C ARG A 165 -18.58 -8.27 -8.63
N ASN A 166 -17.35 -8.00 -9.05
CA ASN A 166 -16.17 -8.21 -8.20
C ASN A 166 -15.53 -6.90 -7.69
N LEU A 167 -15.78 -5.76 -8.37
CA LEU A 167 -15.20 -4.47 -7.99
C LEU A 167 -16.26 -3.43 -7.57
N GLY A 168 -17.55 -3.77 -7.66
CA GLY A 168 -18.66 -2.87 -7.34
C GLY A 168 -18.76 -1.62 -8.21
N ASN A 169 -18.13 -1.61 -9.39
CA ASN A 169 -18.12 -0.45 -10.27
C ASN A 169 -19.51 -0.26 -10.92
N ILE A 170 -19.99 0.98 -10.91
CA ILE A 170 -21.34 1.39 -11.35
C ILE A 170 -21.27 2.08 -12.72
N THR A 171 -20.27 2.92 -12.92
CA THR A 171 -20.06 3.64 -14.19
C THR A 171 -18.87 3.06 -14.96
N ALA A 172 -18.77 3.32 -16.26
CA ALA A 172 -17.56 2.96 -17.01
C ALA A 172 -16.32 3.67 -16.43
N LEU A 173 -16.47 4.94 -16.05
CA LEU A 173 -15.39 5.77 -15.51
C LEU A 173 -14.86 5.26 -14.16
N ASP A 174 -15.67 4.54 -13.39
CA ASP A 174 -15.26 3.92 -12.13
C ASP A 174 -14.02 3.04 -12.31
N GLY A 175 -13.86 2.41 -13.47
CA GLY A 175 -12.68 1.61 -13.75
C GLY A 175 -11.39 2.43 -13.67
N TYR A 176 -11.40 3.67 -14.20
CA TYR A 176 -10.27 4.59 -14.10
C TYR A 176 -10.18 5.19 -12.70
N THR A 177 -11.30 5.66 -12.15
CA THR A 177 -11.33 6.33 -10.84
C THR A 177 -10.83 5.41 -9.73
N PHE A 178 -11.25 4.14 -9.70
CA PHE A 178 -10.92 3.15 -8.67
C PHE A 178 -9.94 2.07 -9.17
N ARG A 179 -9.04 2.43 -10.09
CA ARG A 179 -7.90 1.57 -10.46
C ARG A 179 -6.96 1.30 -9.27
N GLY A 180 -6.09 0.30 -9.40
CA GLY A 180 -5.18 -0.12 -8.34
C GLY A 180 -4.30 1.00 -7.81
N ARG A 181 -4.21 1.14 -6.48
CA ARG A 181 -3.35 2.10 -5.79
C ARG A 181 -2.73 1.54 -4.51
N GLY A 182 -1.58 2.07 -4.14
CA GLY A 182 -0.94 1.83 -2.85
C GLY A 182 -0.30 0.44 -2.73
N PHE A 183 0.13 0.09 -1.52
CA PHE A 183 0.97 -1.09 -1.28
C PHE A 183 0.30 -2.44 -1.52
N CYS A 184 -1.03 -2.49 -1.59
CA CYS A 184 -1.80 -3.71 -1.84
C CYS A 184 -2.66 -3.63 -3.11
N GLN A 185 -2.45 -2.63 -3.98
CA GLN A 185 -3.22 -2.41 -5.20
C GLN A 185 -4.75 -2.39 -4.96
N LEU A 186 -5.21 -1.50 -4.07
CA LEU A 186 -6.65 -1.35 -3.76
C LEU A 186 -7.42 -0.96 -5.04
N THR A 187 -8.30 -1.86 -5.49
CA THR A 187 -8.99 -1.75 -6.78
C THR A 187 -10.49 -1.95 -6.63
N GLY A 188 -11.28 -1.10 -7.29
CA GLY A 188 -12.74 -1.20 -7.33
C GLY A 188 -13.46 -0.32 -6.33
N ARG A 189 -14.57 0.30 -6.77
CA ARG A 189 -15.42 1.17 -5.96
C ARG A 189 -15.79 0.55 -4.62
N GLU A 190 -16.15 -0.73 -4.60
CA GLU A 190 -16.57 -1.42 -3.37
C GLU A 190 -15.49 -1.36 -2.29
N LEU A 191 -14.23 -1.57 -2.66
CA LEU A 191 -13.11 -1.53 -1.72
C LEU A 191 -12.80 -0.12 -1.24
N TYR A 192 -12.95 0.90 -2.08
CA TYR A 192 -12.81 2.30 -1.67
C TYR A 192 -13.94 2.73 -0.73
N GLU A 193 -15.18 2.29 -0.98
CA GLU A 193 -16.30 2.51 -0.07
C GLU A 193 -16.08 1.80 1.28
N ARG A 194 -15.49 0.61 1.25
CA ARG A 194 -15.16 -0.13 2.48
C ARG A 194 -14.03 0.53 3.26
N ALA A 195 -12.99 1.00 2.59
CA ALA A 195 -11.95 1.84 3.20
C ALA A 195 -12.58 3.08 3.88
N LYS A 196 -13.52 3.74 3.19
CA LYS A 196 -14.25 4.89 3.76
C LYS A 196 -15.00 4.52 5.04
N ARG A 197 -15.67 3.37 5.07
CA ARG A 197 -16.39 2.91 6.28
C ARG A 197 -15.45 2.55 7.43
N ILE A 198 -14.30 1.95 7.14
CA ILE A 198 -13.31 1.46 8.12
C ILE A 198 -12.54 2.63 8.75
N PHE A 199 -12.02 3.54 7.91
CA PHE A 199 -11.15 4.64 8.34
C PHE A 199 -11.87 5.98 8.48
N LYS A 200 -13.18 6.01 8.23
CA LYS A 200 -14.04 7.21 8.32
C LYS A 200 -13.51 8.39 7.49
N LEU A 201 -12.86 8.10 6.37
CA LEU A 201 -12.26 9.08 5.46
C LEU A 201 -12.78 8.89 4.03
N ASP A 202 -13.04 9.97 3.30
CA ASP A 202 -13.69 9.87 2.00
C ASP A 202 -12.73 9.54 0.84
N PHE A 203 -12.34 8.26 0.74
CA PHE A 203 -11.55 7.75 -0.38
C PHE A 203 -12.34 7.65 -1.69
N VAL A 204 -13.68 7.73 -1.65
CA VAL A 204 -14.51 7.57 -2.86
C VAL A 204 -14.45 8.84 -3.70
N SER A 205 -14.57 9.99 -3.04
CA SER A 205 -14.41 11.29 -3.68
C SER A 205 -12.95 11.71 -3.85
N ASN A 206 -12.03 11.14 -3.06
CA ASN A 206 -10.60 11.47 -3.05
C ASN A 206 -9.74 10.19 -3.15
N PRO A 207 -9.79 9.45 -4.29
CA PRO A 207 -9.12 8.15 -4.42
C PRO A 207 -7.59 8.23 -4.34
N GLU A 208 -7.00 9.40 -4.59
CA GLU A 208 -5.57 9.67 -4.44
C GLU A 208 -5.08 9.64 -3.00
N LEU A 209 -5.98 9.75 -2.00
CA LEU A 209 -5.61 9.57 -0.60
C LEU A 209 -4.98 8.20 -0.34
N VAL A 210 -5.34 7.17 -1.12
CA VAL A 210 -4.74 5.83 -1.02
C VAL A 210 -3.24 5.83 -1.34
N LEU A 211 -2.71 6.88 -1.98
CA LEU A 211 -1.28 7.06 -2.26
C LEU A 211 -0.52 7.78 -1.13
N GLN A 212 -1.19 8.19 -0.07
CA GLN A 212 -0.51 8.66 1.14
C GLN A 212 -0.02 7.45 1.92
N LYS A 213 1.26 7.42 2.31
CA LYS A 213 1.93 6.24 2.86
C LYS A 213 1.22 5.67 4.09
N GLU A 214 0.72 6.53 4.98
CA GLU A 214 0.02 6.14 6.18
C GLU A 214 -1.30 5.43 5.85
N TYR A 215 -2.06 5.98 4.90
CA TYR A 215 -3.32 5.37 4.46
C TYR A 215 -3.07 4.06 3.69
N ALA A 216 -2.10 4.05 2.77
CA ALA A 216 -1.71 2.85 2.04
C ALA A 216 -1.31 1.70 2.96
N PHE A 217 -0.50 1.99 3.99
CA PHE A 217 -0.08 1.02 4.99
C PHE A 217 -1.25 0.51 5.81
N ASN A 218 -2.06 1.41 6.36
CA ASN A 218 -3.20 1.03 7.21
C ASN A 218 -4.24 0.21 6.44
N ILE A 219 -4.49 0.58 5.18
CA ILE A 219 -5.34 -0.20 4.26
C ILE A 219 -4.76 -1.60 4.07
N ALA A 220 -3.47 -1.71 3.69
CA ALA A 220 -2.84 -3.00 3.44
C ALA A 220 -2.82 -3.91 4.68
N VAL A 221 -2.42 -3.38 5.85
CA VAL A 221 -2.43 -4.15 7.11
C VAL A 221 -3.85 -4.62 7.45
N THR A 222 -4.84 -3.73 7.36
CA THR A 222 -6.24 -4.08 7.63
C THR A 222 -6.75 -5.15 6.66
N PHE A 223 -6.33 -5.07 5.41
CA PHE A 223 -6.66 -6.02 4.37
C PHE A 223 -6.14 -7.42 4.68
N PHE A 224 -4.85 -7.54 5.01
CA PHE A 224 -4.23 -8.82 5.37
C PHE A 224 -4.73 -9.39 6.70
N MET A 225 -4.92 -8.54 7.71
CA MET A 225 -5.29 -8.99 9.05
C MET A 225 -6.80 -9.18 9.24
N GLY A 226 -7.63 -8.67 8.32
CA GLY A 226 -9.08 -8.71 8.46
C GLY A 226 -9.62 -7.79 9.56
N TRP A 227 -8.86 -6.79 10.00
CA TRP A 227 -9.24 -5.91 11.08
C TRP A 227 -10.45 -5.05 10.73
N LYS A 228 -11.24 -4.64 11.74
CA LYS A 228 -12.44 -3.79 11.56
C LYS A 228 -13.43 -4.34 10.52
N GLY A 229 -13.54 -5.67 10.43
CA GLY A 229 -14.39 -6.36 9.46
C GLY A 229 -13.72 -6.66 8.12
N GLY A 230 -12.44 -6.30 7.92
CA GLY A 230 -11.65 -6.62 6.73
C GLY A 230 -12.17 -5.95 5.45
N PHE A 231 -11.54 -6.25 4.31
CA PHE A 231 -11.94 -5.73 2.99
C PHE A 231 -12.78 -6.72 2.18
N PHE A 232 -12.56 -8.02 2.36
CA PHE A 232 -13.38 -9.05 1.73
C PHE A 232 -14.54 -9.48 2.62
N ALA A 233 -15.62 -9.94 2.00
CA ALA A 233 -16.75 -10.53 2.72
C ALA A 233 -16.42 -11.90 3.34
N ASN A 234 -15.37 -12.59 2.85
CA ASN A 234 -14.98 -13.89 3.35
C ASN A 234 -13.86 -13.77 4.40
N PRO A 235 -14.15 -13.91 5.71
CA PRO A 235 -13.16 -13.77 6.77
C PRO A 235 -12.17 -14.95 6.84
N LYS A 236 -12.27 -15.94 5.95
CA LYS A 236 -11.34 -17.07 5.91
C LYS A 236 -9.97 -16.70 5.36
N TYR A 237 -9.90 -15.68 4.50
CA TYR A 237 -8.67 -15.30 3.79
C TYR A 237 -7.99 -14.11 4.45
N VAL A 238 -7.64 -14.29 5.72
CA VAL A 238 -6.89 -13.31 6.53
C VAL A 238 -5.75 -14.03 7.22
N LEU A 239 -4.63 -13.34 7.44
CA LEU A 239 -3.39 -13.93 7.94
C LEU A 239 -3.58 -14.78 9.22
N PRO A 240 -4.32 -14.33 10.26
CA PRO A 240 -4.54 -15.16 11.44
C PRO A 240 -5.26 -16.50 11.18
N LYS A 241 -5.95 -16.64 10.05
CA LYS A 241 -6.67 -17.88 9.66
C LYS A 241 -5.86 -18.75 8.72
N VAL A 242 -5.15 -18.15 7.76
CA VAL A 242 -4.39 -18.89 6.74
C VAL A 242 -2.95 -19.19 7.18
N MET A 243 -2.42 -18.46 8.15
CA MET A 243 -1.08 -18.63 8.72
C MET A 243 -1.06 -18.62 10.25
N PRO A 244 -1.85 -19.48 10.93
CA PRO A 244 -1.90 -19.51 12.39
C PRO A 244 -0.59 -20.06 12.99
N ASN A 245 -0.37 -19.79 14.28
CA ASN A 245 0.64 -20.42 15.12
C ASN A 245 2.07 -20.32 14.56
N GLY A 246 2.46 -19.15 14.07
CA GLY A 246 3.81 -18.94 13.55
C GLY A 246 4.12 -19.68 12.25
N SER A 247 3.10 -20.12 11.48
CA SER A 247 3.30 -20.80 10.19
C SER A 247 4.29 -20.05 9.28
N ALA A 248 5.23 -20.80 8.70
CA ALA A 248 6.22 -20.34 7.74
C ALA A 248 5.89 -20.71 6.28
N ASP A 249 4.68 -21.22 6.02
CA ASP A 249 4.16 -21.37 4.66
C ASP A 249 3.51 -20.05 4.21
N PHE A 250 4.35 -19.12 3.77
CA PHE A 250 3.93 -17.82 3.28
C PHE A 250 3.14 -17.88 1.98
N SER A 251 3.16 -18.99 1.24
CA SER A 251 2.31 -19.13 0.04
C SER A 251 0.83 -18.93 0.39
N MET A 252 0.43 -19.34 1.60
CA MET A 252 -0.92 -19.17 2.13
C MET A 252 -1.33 -17.70 2.27
N SER A 253 -0.38 -16.77 2.40
CA SER A 253 -0.69 -15.34 2.44
C SER A 253 -1.29 -14.81 1.13
N ARG A 254 -1.07 -15.48 -0.02
CA ARG A 254 -1.66 -15.08 -1.31
C ARG A 254 -3.17 -15.17 -1.33
N PHE A 255 -3.75 -16.07 -0.54
CA PHE A 255 -5.21 -16.12 -0.37
C PHE A 255 -5.76 -14.80 0.16
N CYS A 256 -4.99 -14.01 0.92
CA CYS A 256 -5.46 -12.72 1.41
C CYS A 256 -5.68 -11.72 0.28
N LEU A 257 -4.88 -11.74 -0.80
CA LEU A 257 -4.95 -10.78 -1.92
C LEU A 257 -5.71 -11.33 -3.13
N ASN A 258 -5.21 -12.43 -3.67
CA ASN A 258 -5.71 -13.01 -4.90
C ASN A 258 -5.68 -14.54 -4.79
N PRO A 259 -6.71 -15.15 -4.15
CA PRO A 259 -6.84 -16.60 -4.08
C PRO A 259 -6.71 -17.24 -5.46
N GLY A 260 -5.78 -18.19 -5.59
CA GLY A 260 -5.54 -18.93 -6.83
C GLY A 260 -4.37 -18.45 -7.69
N GLU A 261 -3.67 -17.37 -7.29
CA GLU A 261 -2.44 -16.90 -7.96
C GLU A 261 -1.20 -17.70 -7.51
N THR A 262 -1.12 -18.95 -7.98
CA THR A 262 -0.10 -19.91 -7.54
C THR A 262 1.31 -19.61 -8.07
N GLU A 263 1.44 -18.88 -9.17
CA GLU A 263 2.71 -18.55 -9.83
C GLU A 263 3.65 -17.72 -8.94
N LYS A 264 3.10 -16.99 -7.97
CA LYS A 264 3.87 -16.17 -7.02
C LYS A 264 4.31 -16.95 -5.78
N TYR A 265 3.82 -18.17 -5.54
CA TYR A 265 4.01 -18.89 -4.27
C TYR A 265 5.48 -19.06 -3.89
N GLY A 266 6.33 -19.44 -4.85
CA GLY A 266 7.78 -19.59 -4.61
C GLY A 266 8.46 -18.30 -4.19
N GLN A 267 8.11 -17.17 -4.84
CA GLN A 267 8.65 -15.86 -4.51
C GLN A 267 8.17 -15.38 -3.14
N VAL A 268 6.88 -15.56 -2.83
CA VAL A 268 6.30 -15.20 -1.54
C VAL A 268 6.95 -15.99 -0.42
N ASN A 269 7.15 -17.31 -0.60
CA ASN A 269 7.86 -18.14 0.37
C ASN A 269 9.31 -17.71 0.57
N ARG A 270 10.02 -17.38 -0.50
CA ARG A 270 11.39 -16.87 -0.40
C ARG A 270 11.45 -15.57 0.40
N PHE A 271 10.65 -14.56 0.04
CA PHE A 271 10.67 -13.26 0.72
C PHE A 271 10.13 -13.35 2.15
N GLY A 272 9.04 -14.09 2.36
CA GLY A 272 8.43 -14.26 3.68
C GLY A 272 9.37 -14.90 4.69
N ASN A 273 10.05 -16.00 4.32
CA ASN A 273 11.05 -16.62 5.20
C ASN A 273 12.22 -15.69 5.49
N ALA A 274 12.66 -14.91 4.50
CA ALA A 274 13.74 -13.96 4.68
C ALA A 274 13.34 -12.82 5.62
N TYR A 275 12.15 -12.22 5.47
CA TYR A 275 11.65 -11.21 6.41
C TYR A 275 11.38 -11.78 7.81
N LEU A 276 10.86 -13.00 7.91
CA LEU A 276 10.64 -13.64 9.22
C LEU A 276 11.96 -13.81 9.98
N LYS A 277 13.03 -14.21 9.29
CA LYS A 277 14.37 -14.27 9.89
C LYS A 277 14.81 -12.91 10.43
N ILE A 278 14.54 -11.83 9.68
CA ILE A 278 14.88 -10.48 10.13
C ILE A 278 14.05 -10.08 11.37
N PHE A 279 12.74 -10.31 11.35
CA PHE A 279 11.88 -10.04 12.51
C PHE A 279 12.31 -10.84 13.75
N ASN A 280 12.75 -12.08 13.60
CA ASN A 280 13.26 -12.89 14.71
C ASN A 280 14.59 -12.41 15.30
N ILE A 281 15.39 -11.65 14.53
CA ILE A 281 16.65 -11.06 14.99
C ILE A 281 16.42 -9.69 15.64
N VAL A 282 15.45 -8.93 15.12
CA VAL A 282 15.18 -7.55 15.56
C VAL A 282 14.27 -7.52 16.79
N LEU A 283 13.30 -8.42 16.88
CA LEU A 283 12.31 -8.52 17.96
C LEU A 283 12.49 -9.81 18.74
#